data_AF-A0A947VW25-F1
#
_entry.id   AF-A0A947VW25-F1
#
_cell.length_a   1.000
_cell.length_b   1.000
_cell.length_c   1.000
_cell.angle_alpha   90.00
_cell.angle_beta   90.00
_cell.angle_gamma   90.00
#
_symmetry.space_group_name_H-M   'P 1'
#
loop_
_entity.id
_entity.type
_entity.pdbx_description
1 polymer ?
#
loop_
_entity_poly.entity_id
_entity_poly.type
_entity_poly.pdbx_seq_one_letter_code
_entity_poly.pdbx_strand_id
1 'polypeptide(L)'
;MVVLQKQITNYTKYKSGYRRNFISQFVDQIEKSESFTIFGMPGSGKNDLFQSFDKNYEFWQVIVPKDEINFFVVFLDLAKLLDVSTVGFYKLLLSKLYRNIIRDLPQNGVHDKVEKIYSDAITNQDLFVIFSAVEDIVKVITREFGFKLCIIIHDFATLASFNKQFFNSIKSLRNVDLWKVVFAFSSDKDPLKIFTSDLLDELYSLFLNKRILLKLPNKKDAKLIIDEWERECGYKIPEKVRKSLFEISGGHPGYMKSANQVYLASNKKEGCLAEENLQKLSEESTIQARSEKFWIKFDKNYQGLLKKYVVNPQMQSTPEMKYLENTGIIINGDYKKVFSPLLEFYIKSKSGSPKDEIPVKEGVFIDPKTETVYIDGKPLKTEPTRSEFKILKLLYTNNGEIVKREELAEVIWGKNVIEKYSDWAIDRTISRIRKKLGDTARNPRFIQTIKGRGLRLISQ
;
A
#
# COMPACT_ATOMS: atom_id res chain seq x y z
N MET A 1 9.45 -34.08 -25.67
CA MET A 1 10.63 -33.25 -25.28
C MET A 1 11.49 -32.83 -26.47
N VAL A 2 10.91 -32.67 -27.67
CA VAL A 2 11.58 -32.09 -28.85
C VAL A 2 10.55 -31.20 -29.53
N VAL A 3 11.00 -30.08 -30.10
CA VAL A 3 10.22 -29.01 -30.78
C VAL A 3 9.80 -27.83 -29.88
N LEU A 4 10.78 -27.07 -29.40
CA LEU A 4 10.67 -25.64 -29.06
C LEU A 4 11.97 -24.97 -29.51
N GLN A 5 12.15 -24.87 -30.83
CA GLN A 5 13.37 -24.35 -31.47
C GLN A 5 13.06 -23.24 -32.49
N LYS A 6 12.02 -22.44 -32.25
CA LYS A 6 11.75 -21.23 -33.06
C LYS A 6 12.07 -19.97 -32.26
N GLN A 7 13.12 -19.27 -32.73
CA GLN A 7 13.46 -17.86 -32.51
C GLN A 7 13.64 -17.39 -31.06
N ILE A 8 14.77 -17.79 -30.48
CA ILE A 8 15.31 -17.27 -29.23
C ILE A 8 15.85 -15.86 -29.49
N THR A 9 15.07 -14.82 -29.20
CA THR A 9 15.58 -13.43 -29.16
C THR A 9 14.84 -12.58 -28.12
N ASN A 10 15.50 -12.35 -26.97
CA ASN A 10 15.45 -11.12 -26.15
C ASN A 10 14.17 -10.67 -25.38
N TYR A 11 13.20 -11.52 -25.03
CA TYR A 11 11.97 -11.03 -24.34
C TYR A 11 11.89 -11.23 -22.82
N THR A 12 12.91 -11.78 -22.16
CA THR A 12 12.87 -11.91 -20.70
C THR A 12 13.34 -10.62 -20.01
N LYS A 13 12.39 -9.90 -19.38
CA LYS A 13 12.60 -8.68 -18.60
C LYS A 13 13.64 -8.83 -17.46
N TYR A 14 13.96 -10.06 -17.03
CA TYR A 14 14.93 -10.29 -15.97
C TYR A 14 15.88 -11.45 -16.33
N LYS A 15 17.19 -11.25 -16.06
CA LYS A 15 18.24 -12.25 -16.27
C LYS A 15 18.28 -13.30 -15.15
N SER A 16 19.06 -14.36 -15.38
CA SER A 16 19.35 -15.44 -14.43
C SER A 16 19.82 -14.86 -13.09
N GLY A 17 19.14 -15.21 -12.00
CA GLY A 17 19.51 -14.83 -10.64
C GLY A 17 18.68 -13.71 -10.01
N TYR A 18 17.81 -13.03 -10.76
CA TYR A 18 16.87 -12.06 -10.19
C TYR A 18 15.96 -12.74 -9.16
N ARG A 19 15.98 -12.26 -7.91
CA ARG A 19 15.17 -12.77 -6.79
C ARG A 19 15.27 -14.29 -6.58
N ARG A 20 16.47 -14.85 -6.79
CA ARG A 20 16.72 -16.30 -6.78
C ARG A 20 16.13 -17.03 -5.56
N ASN A 21 16.25 -16.48 -4.35
CA ASN A 21 15.72 -17.11 -3.13
C ASN A 21 14.18 -17.21 -3.17
N PHE A 22 13.50 -16.13 -3.53
CA PHE A 22 12.04 -16.15 -3.68
C PHE A 22 11.61 -17.13 -4.78
N ILE A 23 12.29 -17.13 -5.93
CA ILE A 23 11.94 -18.01 -7.03
C ILE A 23 12.15 -19.48 -6.65
N SER A 24 13.23 -19.81 -5.95
CA SER A 24 13.47 -21.16 -5.45
C SER A 24 12.37 -21.61 -4.48
N GLN A 25 11.96 -20.76 -3.54
CA GLN A 25 10.82 -21.07 -2.66
C GLN A 25 9.51 -21.20 -3.43
N PHE A 26 9.29 -20.37 -4.45
CA PHE A 26 8.10 -20.43 -5.30
C PHE A 26 8.01 -21.76 -6.06
N VAL A 27 9.11 -22.19 -6.68
CA VAL A 27 9.18 -23.47 -7.43
C VAL A 27 9.02 -24.66 -6.48
N ASP A 28 9.68 -24.65 -5.33
CA ASP A 28 9.55 -25.70 -4.30
C ASP A 28 8.09 -25.93 -3.87
N GLN A 29 7.29 -24.87 -3.76
CA GLN A 29 5.87 -25.00 -3.43
C GLN A 29 5.04 -25.61 -4.56
N ILE A 30 5.36 -25.30 -5.81
CA ILE A 30 4.74 -25.94 -6.98
C ILE A 30 5.10 -27.43 -7.01
N GLU A 31 6.37 -27.77 -6.77
CA GLU A 31 6.85 -29.14 -6.70
C GLU A 31 6.18 -29.95 -5.58
N LYS A 32 5.87 -29.33 -4.44
CA LYS A 32 5.12 -29.95 -3.35
C LYS A 32 3.61 -29.99 -3.56
N SER A 33 3.11 -29.31 -4.58
CA SER A 33 1.67 -29.16 -4.85
C SER A 33 0.90 -28.50 -3.69
N GLU A 34 1.59 -27.63 -2.96
CA GLU A 34 1.06 -26.90 -1.81
C GLU A 34 0.71 -25.48 -2.23
N SER A 35 -0.54 -25.08 -2.04
CA SER A 35 -0.96 -23.70 -2.24
C SER A 35 -0.41 -22.79 -1.13
N PHE A 36 -0.08 -21.54 -1.48
CA PHE A 36 0.65 -20.64 -0.61
C PHE A 36 0.28 -19.18 -0.81
N THR A 37 0.59 -18.36 0.19
CA THR A 37 0.46 -16.90 0.08
C THR A 37 1.82 -16.25 -0.08
N ILE A 38 1.93 -15.39 -1.08
CA ILE A 38 3.00 -14.43 -1.27
C ILE A 38 2.56 -13.08 -0.71
N PHE A 39 3.31 -12.53 0.22
CA PHE A 39 3.05 -11.18 0.71
C PHE A 39 4.33 -10.36 0.65
N GLY A 40 4.19 -9.06 0.51
CA GLY A 40 5.33 -8.18 0.40
C GLY A 40 4.90 -6.74 0.32
N MET A 41 5.82 -5.84 0.59
CA MET A 41 5.57 -4.41 0.66
C MET A 41 4.94 -3.87 -0.64
N PRO A 42 3.97 -2.94 -0.57
CA PRO A 42 3.42 -2.31 -1.77
C PRO A 42 4.52 -1.71 -2.65
N GLY A 43 4.45 -1.92 -3.96
CA GLY A 43 5.45 -1.40 -4.89
C GLY A 43 6.78 -2.17 -4.91
N SER A 44 6.91 -3.26 -4.16
CA SER A 44 8.07 -4.17 -4.19
C SER A 44 8.25 -4.93 -5.52
N GLY A 45 7.57 -4.56 -6.60
CA GLY A 45 7.74 -5.19 -7.92
C GLY A 45 7.05 -6.55 -8.08
N LYS A 46 6.05 -6.87 -7.25
CA LYS A 46 5.31 -8.15 -7.33
C LYS A 46 4.58 -8.33 -8.66
N ASN A 47 3.81 -7.31 -9.08
CA ASN A 47 3.09 -7.34 -10.34
C ASN A 47 4.04 -7.52 -11.55
N ASP A 48 5.15 -6.76 -11.60
CA ASP A 48 6.17 -6.92 -12.64
C ASP A 48 6.79 -8.33 -12.66
N LEU A 49 7.06 -8.89 -11.47
CA LEU A 49 7.59 -10.25 -11.33
C LEU A 49 6.59 -11.31 -11.81
N PHE A 50 5.32 -11.24 -11.39
CA PHE A 50 4.32 -12.24 -11.75
C PHE A 50 3.84 -12.11 -13.19
N GLN A 51 3.80 -10.89 -13.75
CA GLN A 51 3.64 -10.72 -15.19
C GLN A 51 4.81 -11.33 -15.97
N SER A 52 6.01 -11.32 -15.37
CA SER A 52 7.12 -12.09 -15.94
C SER A 52 6.79 -13.57 -15.83
N PHE A 53 6.34 -14.13 -14.71
CA PHE A 53 5.99 -15.56 -14.65
C PHE A 53 4.93 -16.00 -15.67
N ASP A 54 3.97 -15.13 -16.00
CA ASP A 54 2.85 -15.37 -16.93
C ASP A 54 3.25 -15.50 -18.40
N LYS A 55 4.41 -14.98 -18.81
CA LYS A 55 4.76 -14.77 -20.24
C LYS A 55 5.70 -15.81 -20.86
N ASN A 56 5.94 -16.95 -20.20
CA ASN A 56 7.35 -17.23 -19.98
C ASN A 56 7.82 -18.68 -19.87
N TYR A 57 7.55 -19.48 -20.90
CA TYR A 57 8.48 -20.59 -21.13
C TYR A 57 9.95 -20.10 -21.18
N GLU A 58 10.21 -18.91 -21.74
CA GLU A 58 11.57 -18.31 -21.85
C GLU A 58 12.21 -17.89 -20.52
N PHE A 59 11.50 -17.17 -19.63
CA PHE A 59 12.06 -16.75 -18.33
C PHE A 59 12.32 -17.93 -17.43
N TRP A 60 11.43 -18.92 -17.44
CA TRP A 60 11.66 -20.12 -16.66
C TRP A 60 12.91 -20.84 -17.16
N GLN A 61 13.20 -20.89 -18.47
CA GLN A 61 14.47 -21.43 -18.99
C GLN A 61 15.73 -20.66 -18.55
N VAL A 62 15.61 -19.36 -18.29
CA VAL A 62 16.73 -18.53 -17.81
C VAL A 62 17.04 -18.81 -16.33
N ILE A 63 16.09 -19.36 -15.58
CA ILE A 63 16.17 -19.47 -14.12
C ILE A 63 16.18 -20.92 -13.63
N VAL A 64 15.47 -21.80 -14.33
CA VAL A 64 15.31 -23.23 -14.05
C VAL A 64 15.83 -23.99 -15.29
N PRO A 65 16.67 -25.02 -15.11
CA PRO A 65 17.09 -25.88 -16.21
C PRO A 65 15.89 -26.40 -17.01
N LYS A 66 16.00 -26.42 -18.34
CA LYS A 66 14.89 -26.74 -19.25
C LYS A 66 14.24 -28.10 -18.94
N ASP A 67 15.04 -29.07 -18.52
CA ASP A 67 14.59 -30.44 -18.24
C ASP A 67 13.84 -30.57 -16.90
N GLU A 68 13.89 -29.54 -16.06
CA GLU A 68 13.23 -29.50 -14.75
C GLU A 68 11.91 -28.70 -14.77
N ILE A 69 11.61 -27.97 -15.87
CA ILE A 69 10.37 -27.20 -15.98
C ILE A 69 9.20 -28.13 -16.28
N ASN A 70 8.54 -28.58 -15.23
CA ASN A 70 7.35 -29.45 -15.29
C ASN A 70 6.06 -28.73 -14.85
N PHE A 71 6.04 -27.40 -14.91
CA PHE A 71 4.91 -26.59 -14.46
C PHE A 71 4.53 -25.50 -15.45
N PHE A 72 3.28 -25.04 -15.34
CA PHE A 72 2.65 -24.01 -16.15
C PHE A 72 2.08 -22.94 -15.23
N VAL A 73 2.47 -21.67 -15.42
CA VAL A 73 2.07 -20.58 -14.53
C VAL A 73 1.09 -19.64 -15.23
N VAL A 74 0.00 -19.31 -14.54
CA VAL A 74 -1.02 -18.37 -15.03
C VAL A 74 -1.20 -17.25 -14.02
N PHE A 75 -1.05 -16.00 -14.47
CA PHE A 75 -1.21 -14.82 -13.62
C PHE A 75 -2.57 -14.14 -13.84
N LEU A 76 -3.33 -14.04 -12.76
CA LEU A 76 -4.59 -13.33 -12.66
C LEU A 76 -4.43 -12.07 -11.82
N ASP A 77 -4.71 -10.93 -12.44
CA ASP A 77 -4.74 -9.63 -11.77
C ASP A 77 -6.20 -9.23 -11.54
N LEU A 78 -6.70 -9.39 -10.32
CA LEU A 78 -8.10 -9.14 -10.00
C LEU A 78 -8.49 -7.66 -10.11
N ALA A 79 -7.52 -6.75 -10.04
CA ALA A 79 -7.76 -5.33 -10.27
C ALA A 79 -8.24 -5.03 -11.71
N LYS A 80 -8.14 -6.01 -12.63
CA LYS A 80 -8.65 -5.92 -14.00
C LYS A 80 -10.07 -6.47 -14.16
N LEU A 81 -10.69 -6.97 -13.11
CA LEU A 81 -12.08 -7.39 -13.15
C LEU A 81 -12.98 -6.16 -13.31
N LEU A 82 -13.77 -6.15 -14.39
CA LEU A 82 -14.80 -5.14 -14.60
C LEU A 82 -16.01 -5.39 -13.69
N ASP A 83 -16.29 -6.66 -13.41
CA ASP A 83 -17.34 -7.12 -12.51
C ASP A 83 -16.72 -8.07 -11.47
N VAL A 84 -16.89 -7.74 -10.19
CA VAL A 84 -16.34 -8.50 -9.06
C VAL A 84 -17.34 -9.61 -8.72
N SER A 85 -17.42 -10.60 -9.61
CA SER A 85 -18.31 -11.76 -9.48
C SER A 85 -17.58 -13.06 -9.77
N THR A 86 -18.13 -14.18 -9.29
CA THR A 86 -17.60 -15.53 -9.56
C THR A 86 -17.53 -15.80 -11.08
N VAL A 87 -18.55 -15.38 -11.82
CA VAL A 87 -18.58 -15.47 -13.30
C VAL A 87 -17.45 -14.64 -13.91
N GLY A 88 -17.30 -13.38 -13.49
CA GLY A 88 -16.22 -12.50 -13.95
C GLY A 88 -14.82 -13.10 -13.71
N PHE A 89 -14.61 -13.69 -12.53
CA PHE A 89 -13.37 -14.39 -12.20
C PHE A 89 -13.08 -15.55 -13.15
N TYR A 90 -14.04 -16.46 -13.34
CA TYR A 90 -13.83 -17.64 -14.19
C TYR A 90 -13.69 -17.28 -15.67
N LYS A 91 -14.37 -16.24 -16.16
CA LYS A 91 -14.13 -15.71 -17.51
C LYS A 91 -12.72 -15.15 -17.65
N LEU A 92 -12.23 -14.40 -16.67
CA LEU A 92 -10.86 -13.89 -16.68
C LEU A 92 -9.84 -15.03 -16.67
N LEU A 93 -10.04 -16.05 -15.82
CA LEU A 93 -9.20 -17.25 -15.76
C LEU A 93 -9.22 -18.02 -17.08
N LEU A 94 -10.40 -18.26 -17.64
CA LEU A 94 -10.58 -18.93 -18.92
C LEU A 94 -9.84 -18.20 -20.06
N SER A 95 -10.03 -16.88 -20.19
CA SER A 95 -9.32 -16.06 -21.18
C SER A 95 -7.80 -16.02 -20.96
N LYS A 96 -7.33 -16.22 -19.73
CA LYS A 96 -5.90 -16.28 -19.42
C LYS A 96 -5.30 -17.65 -19.76
N LEU A 97 -5.97 -18.73 -19.37
CA LEU A 97 -5.59 -20.09 -19.73
C LEU A 97 -5.53 -20.26 -21.25
N TYR A 98 -6.59 -19.87 -21.96
CA TYR A 98 -6.64 -19.92 -23.41
C TYR A 98 -5.44 -19.22 -24.06
N ARG A 99 -5.24 -17.93 -23.74
CA ARG A 99 -4.14 -17.14 -24.33
C ARG A 99 -2.76 -17.72 -24.03
N ASN A 100 -2.54 -18.21 -22.81
CA ASN A 100 -1.25 -18.79 -22.45
C ASN A 100 -1.03 -20.14 -23.15
N ILE A 101 -2.05 -20.98 -23.30
CA ILE A 101 -1.94 -22.26 -24.02
C ILE A 101 -1.62 -22.03 -25.49
N ILE A 102 -2.38 -21.15 -26.17
CA ILE A 102 -2.15 -20.85 -27.59
C ILE A 102 -0.75 -20.26 -27.82
N ARG A 103 -0.24 -19.49 -26.86
CA ARG A 103 1.10 -18.90 -26.95
C ARG A 103 2.23 -19.90 -26.67
N ASP A 104 2.10 -20.72 -25.63
CA ASP A 104 3.24 -21.44 -25.05
C ASP A 104 3.23 -22.96 -25.31
N LEU A 105 2.07 -23.57 -25.57
CA LEU A 105 1.96 -25.01 -25.79
C LEU A 105 1.97 -25.35 -27.30
N PRO A 106 2.53 -26.51 -27.69
CA PRO A 106 2.59 -26.92 -29.09
C PRO A 106 1.20 -27.18 -29.68
N GLN A 107 1.07 -26.95 -31.00
CA GLN A 107 -0.22 -26.95 -31.68
C GLN A 107 -0.95 -28.30 -31.72
N ASN A 108 -0.25 -29.41 -31.94
CA ASN A 108 -0.67 -30.84 -31.92
C ASN A 108 -2.17 -31.19 -31.72
N GLY A 109 -3.10 -30.55 -32.45
CA GLY A 109 -4.57 -30.68 -32.25
C GLY A 109 -5.12 -30.06 -30.95
N VAL A 110 -4.26 -29.57 -30.05
CA VAL A 110 -4.66 -28.97 -28.77
C VAL A 110 -5.24 -27.58 -28.96
N HIS A 111 -4.69 -26.79 -29.89
CA HIS A 111 -5.14 -25.41 -30.10
C HIS A 111 -6.61 -25.37 -30.54
N ASP A 112 -6.99 -26.16 -31.54
CA ASP A 112 -8.38 -26.24 -32.02
C ASP A 112 -9.35 -26.71 -30.92
N LYS A 113 -8.92 -27.70 -30.12
CA LYS A 113 -9.70 -28.21 -28.99
C LYS A 113 -9.94 -27.12 -27.94
N VAL A 114 -8.89 -26.41 -27.55
CA VAL A 114 -8.98 -25.36 -26.51
C VAL A 114 -9.71 -24.13 -27.04
N GLU A 115 -9.54 -23.78 -28.31
CA GLU A 115 -10.28 -22.69 -28.96
C GLU A 115 -11.79 -22.97 -29.02
N LYS A 116 -12.17 -24.21 -29.30
CA LYS A 116 -13.58 -24.64 -29.24
C LYS A 116 -14.14 -24.50 -27.82
N ILE A 117 -13.47 -25.06 -26.81
CA ILE A 117 -13.89 -24.97 -25.40
C ILE A 117 -14.02 -23.50 -24.98
N TYR A 118 -13.06 -22.66 -25.36
CA TYR A 118 -13.06 -21.23 -25.05
C TYR A 118 -14.26 -20.50 -25.67
N SER A 119 -14.47 -20.70 -26.97
CA SER A 119 -15.51 -19.99 -27.74
C SER A 119 -16.92 -20.34 -27.28
N ASP A 120 -17.15 -21.62 -26.95
CA ASP A 120 -18.45 -22.11 -26.45
C ASP A 120 -18.79 -21.53 -25.07
N ALA A 121 -17.78 -21.23 -24.24
CA ALA A 121 -17.97 -20.82 -22.86
C ALA A 121 -17.91 -19.29 -22.62
N ILE A 122 -17.09 -18.54 -23.36
CA ILE A 122 -16.80 -17.12 -23.03
C ILE A 122 -18.03 -16.20 -23.18
N THR A 123 -18.91 -16.51 -24.14
CA THR A 123 -20.16 -15.78 -24.39
C THR A 123 -21.29 -16.20 -23.46
N ASN A 124 -21.15 -17.35 -22.79
CA ASN A 124 -22.14 -17.89 -21.89
C ASN A 124 -22.20 -17.08 -20.58
N GLN A 125 -23.36 -17.04 -19.92
CA GLN A 125 -23.54 -16.42 -18.60
C GLN A 125 -23.68 -17.45 -17.48
N ASP A 126 -23.91 -18.71 -17.83
CA ASP A 126 -24.01 -19.81 -16.87
C ASP A 126 -22.62 -20.14 -16.30
N LEU A 127 -22.50 -19.96 -14.99
CA LEU A 127 -21.28 -20.27 -14.25
C LEU A 127 -20.87 -21.74 -14.41
N PHE A 128 -21.82 -22.67 -14.49
CA PHE A 128 -21.52 -24.09 -14.60
C PHE A 128 -20.80 -24.41 -15.91
N VAL A 129 -21.28 -23.83 -17.02
CA VAL A 129 -20.65 -24.01 -18.35
C VAL A 129 -19.24 -23.42 -18.37
N ILE A 130 -19.08 -22.21 -17.84
CA ILE A 130 -17.77 -21.54 -17.79
C ILE A 130 -16.80 -22.32 -16.89
N PHE A 131 -17.27 -22.79 -15.74
CA PHE A 131 -16.48 -23.57 -14.80
C PHE A 131 -16.04 -24.90 -15.42
N SER A 132 -16.96 -25.63 -16.06
CA SER A 132 -16.63 -26.87 -16.78
C SER A 132 -15.58 -26.65 -17.87
N ALA A 133 -15.69 -25.57 -18.63
CA ALA A 133 -14.70 -25.22 -19.64
C ALA A 133 -13.31 -24.95 -19.03
N VAL A 134 -13.26 -24.28 -17.87
CA VAL A 134 -12.01 -24.10 -17.12
C VAL A 134 -11.47 -25.46 -16.65
N GLU A 135 -12.29 -26.34 -16.08
CA GLU A 135 -11.84 -27.67 -15.66
C GLU A 135 -11.26 -28.48 -16.82
N ASP A 136 -11.88 -28.45 -17.99
CA ASP A 136 -11.43 -29.19 -19.16
C ASP A 136 -10.10 -28.65 -19.68
N ILE A 137 -9.91 -27.33 -19.70
CA ILE A 137 -8.62 -26.74 -20.04
C ILE A 137 -7.56 -27.06 -18.98
N VAL A 138 -7.90 -27.06 -17.70
CA VAL A 138 -6.98 -27.51 -16.65
C VAL A 138 -6.56 -28.97 -16.88
N LYS A 139 -7.48 -29.87 -17.23
CA LYS A 139 -7.16 -31.28 -17.54
C LYS A 139 -6.24 -31.40 -18.76
N VAL A 140 -6.39 -30.55 -19.77
CA VAL A 140 -5.45 -30.52 -20.91
C VAL A 140 -4.03 -30.24 -20.38
N ILE A 141 -3.85 -29.20 -19.57
CA ILE A 141 -2.54 -28.86 -18.99
C ILE A 141 -1.99 -29.98 -18.11
N THR A 142 -2.80 -30.50 -17.18
CA THR A 142 -2.30 -31.41 -16.14
C THR A 142 -2.22 -32.87 -16.56
N ARG A 143 -3.14 -33.35 -17.40
CA ARG A 143 -3.24 -34.77 -17.80
C ARG A 143 -2.62 -35.01 -19.17
N GLU A 144 -2.92 -34.20 -20.18
CA GLU A 144 -2.38 -34.42 -21.53
C GLU A 144 -0.91 -34.00 -21.62
N PHE A 145 -0.56 -32.83 -21.09
CA PHE A 145 0.84 -32.36 -21.06
C PHE A 145 1.61 -32.77 -19.81
N GLY A 146 0.91 -33.19 -18.75
CA GLY A 146 1.55 -33.64 -17.53
C GLY A 146 2.03 -32.52 -16.59
N PHE A 147 1.80 -31.25 -16.94
CA PHE A 147 2.33 -30.11 -16.18
C PHE A 147 1.60 -29.88 -14.85
N LYS A 148 2.31 -29.36 -13.85
CA LYS A 148 1.67 -28.75 -12.68
C LYS A 148 1.19 -27.34 -13.02
N LEU A 149 -0.09 -27.05 -12.82
CA LEU A 149 -0.66 -25.73 -13.05
C LEU A 149 -0.57 -24.89 -11.77
N CYS A 150 0.16 -23.77 -11.82
CA CYS A 150 0.17 -22.76 -10.77
C CYS A 150 -0.66 -21.53 -11.19
N ILE A 151 -1.75 -21.26 -10.49
CA ILE A 151 -2.60 -20.08 -10.71
C ILE A 151 -2.25 -19.03 -9.66
N ILE A 152 -1.63 -17.93 -10.11
CA ILE A 152 -1.31 -16.79 -9.26
C ILE A 152 -2.49 -15.83 -9.26
N ILE A 153 -3.06 -15.57 -8.09
CA ILE A 153 -4.15 -14.61 -7.90
C ILE A 153 -3.61 -13.36 -7.20
N HIS A 154 -3.59 -12.24 -7.90
CA HIS A 154 -3.09 -10.96 -7.43
C HIS A 154 -4.20 -10.00 -7.04
N ASP A 155 -3.86 -9.09 -6.13
CA ASP A 155 -4.80 -8.24 -5.40
C ASP A 155 -5.77 -9.05 -4.54
N PHE A 156 -5.19 -9.77 -3.59
CA PHE A 156 -5.94 -10.58 -2.65
C PHE A 156 -6.99 -9.81 -1.83
N ALA A 157 -6.85 -8.48 -1.71
CA ALA A 157 -7.85 -7.66 -1.04
C ALA A 157 -9.20 -7.66 -1.79
N THR A 158 -9.19 -7.76 -3.12
CA THR A 158 -10.42 -7.90 -3.93
C THR A 158 -11.18 -9.18 -3.60
N LEU A 159 -10.49 -10.25 -3.15
CA LEU A 159 -11.14 -11.49 -2.75
C LEU A 159 -12.04 -11.33 -1.51
N ALA A 160 -11.83 -10.29 -0.70
CA ALA A 160 -12.71 -10.00 0.43
C ALA A 160 -14.16 -9.67 0.02
N SER A 161 -14.38 -9.29 -1.25
CA SER A 161 -15.71 -9.04 -1.80
C SER A 161 -16.42 -10.30 -2.30
N PHE A 162 -15.72 -11.45 -2.35
CA PHE A 162 -16.30 -12.71 -2.78
C PHE A 162 -16.89 -13.50 -1.61
N ASN A 163 -17.88 -14.34 -1.91
CA ASN A 163 -18.60 -15.12 -0.90
C ASN A 163 -18.01 -16.55 -0.73
N LYS A 164 -18.53 -17.29 0.25
CA LYS A 164 -18.19 -18.69 0.52
C LYS A 164 -18.32 -19.61 -0.70
N GLN A 165 -19.32 -19.40 -1.55
CA GLN A 165 -19.53 -20.20 -2.76
C GLN A 165 -18.35 -20.07 -3.74
N PHE A 166 -17.79 -18.86 -3.89
CA PHE A 166 -16.58 -18.65 -4.67
C PHE A 166 -15.39 -19.44 -4.12
N PHE A 167 -15.13 -19.39 -2.81
CA PHE A 167 -14.00 -20.13 -2.23
C PHE A 167 -14.17 -21.65 -2.36
N ASN A 168 -15.39 -22.16 -2.22
CA ASN A 168 -15.70 -23.56 -2.51
C ASN A 168 -15.42 -23.91 -3.98
N SER A 169 -15.74 -23.03 -4.93
CA SER A 169 -15.42 -23.26 -6.34
C SER A 169 -13.91 -23.33 -6.60
N ILE A 170 -13.09 -22.52 -5.90
CA ILE A 170 -11.62 -22.62 -5.96
C ILE A 170 -11.14 -23.97 -5.41
N LYS A 171 -11.72 -24.45 -4.30
CA LYS A 171 -11.43 -25.79 -3.75
C LYS A 171 -11.75 -26.87 -4.79
N SER A 172 -12.91 -26.79 -5.43
CA SER A 172 -13.31 -27.73 -6.49
C SER A 172 -12.32 -27.71 -7.65
N LEU A 173 -11.91 -26.51 -8.11
CA LEU A 173 -10.91 -26.38 -9.18
C LEU A 173 -9.56 -26.99 -8.80
N ARG A 174 -9.12 -26.83 -7.54
CA ARG A 174 -7.93 -27.52 -7.03
C ARG A 174 -8.07 -29.03 -7.12
N ASN A 175 -9.25 -29.55 -6.81
CA ASN A 175 -9.54 -30.99 -6.77
C ASN A 175 -9.69 -31.63 -8.15
N VAL A 176 -9.75 -30.86 -9.25
CA VAL A 176 -9.70 -31.39 -10.62
C VAL A 176 -8.46 -32.28 -10.83
N ASP A 177 -7.35 -31.86 -10.22
CA ASP A 177 -6.12 -32.63 -10.12
C ASP A 177 -5.33 -32.16 -8.88
N LEU A 178 -5.69 -32.70 -7.71
CA LEU A 178 -5.19 -32.25 -6.40
C LEU A 178 -3.66 -32.18 -6.33
N TRP A 179 -2.96 -33.05 -7.06
CA TRP A 179 -1.51 -33.15 -7.06
C TRP A 179 -0.83 -32.26 -8.11
N LYS A 180 -1.59 -31.58 -8.97
CA LYS A 180 -1.04 -30.75 -10.04
C LYS A 180 -1.60 -29.32 -10.07
N VAL A 181 -2.70 -29.02 -9.40
CA VAL A 181 -3.25 -27.65 -9.34
C VAL A 181 -2.84 -26.96 -8.04
N VAL A 182 -2.09 -25.87 -8.18
CA VAL A 182 -1.55 -25.07 -7.09
C VAL A 182 -2.04 -23.64 -7.23
N PHE A 183 -2.40 -23.02 -6.11
CA PHE A 183 -2.76 -21.61 -6.09
C PHE A 183 -1.73 -20.79 -5.30
N ALA A 184 -1.34 -19.64 -5.85
CA ALA A 184 -0.45 -18.69 -5.21
C ALA A 184 -1.15 -17.33 -5.03
N PHE A 185 -1.36 -16.90 -3.80
CA PHE A 185 -2.11 -15.67 -3.52
C PHE A 185 -1.17 -14.52 -3.22
N SER A 186 -1.29 -13.42 -3.94
CA SER A 186 -0.45 -12.24 -3.72
C SER A 186 -1.20 -11.14 -3.00
N SER A 187 -0.68 -10.72 -1.84
CA SER A 187 -1.22 -9.59 -1.07
C SER A 187 -0.17 -8.55 -0.68
N ASP A 188 -0.58 -7.30 -0.57
CA ASP A 188 0.21 -6.18 0.00
C ASP A 188 0.25 -6.18 1.53
N LYS A 189 -0.72 -6.84 2.16
CA LYS A 189 -0.84 -6.99 3.61
C LYS A 189 -0.82 -8.46 3.99
N ASP A 190 -0.45 -8.78 5.23
CA ASP A 190 -0.60 -10.15 5.72
C ASP A 190 -2.09 -10.56 5.65
N PRO A 191 -2.44 -11.65 4.95
CA PRO A 191 -3.78 -12.21 4.87
C PRO A 191 -4.49 -12.35 6.22
N LEU A 192 -3.75 -12.68 7.28
CA LEU A 192 -4.32 -12.84 8.63
C LEU A 192 -4.93 -11.54 9.18
N LYS A 193 -4.60 -10.39 8.58
CA LYS A 193 -5.17 -9.09 8.92
C LYS A 193 -6.28 -8.64 7.99
N ILE A 194 -6.57 -9.40 6.93
CA ILE A 194 -7.55 -9.02 5.90
C ILE A 194 -8.92 -9.63 6.17
N PHE A 195 -9.00 -10.86 6.69
CA PHE A 195 -10.27 -11.58 6.82
C PHE A 195 -10.80 -11.66 8.26
N THR A 196 -12.14 -11.79 8.35
CA THR A 196 -12.87 -12.11 9.57
C THR A 196 -12.71 -13.59 9.95
N SER A 197 -13.00 -13.92 11.22
CA SER A 197 -12.94 -15.29 11.77
C SER A 197 -13.65 -16.33 10.90
N ASP A 198 -14.81 -15.98 10.36
CA ASP A 198 -15.72 -16.96 9.75
C ASP A 198 -15.27 -17.42 8.36
N LEU A 199 -14.47 -16.60 7.66
CA LEU A 199 -13.85 -16.97 6.39
C LEU A 199 -12.50 -17.67 6.62
N LEU A 200 -11.79 -17.34 7.71
CA LEU A 200 -10.43 -17.82 7.95
C LEU A 200 -10.33 -19.35 7.92
N ASP A 201 -11.28 -20.10 8.50
CA ASP A 201 -11.23 -21.56 8.50
C ASP A 201 -11.24 -22.17 7.09
N GLU A 202 -12.03 -21.61 6.17
CA GLU A 202 -12.05 -22.07 4.79
C GLU A 202 -10.77 -21.71 4.04
N LEU A 203 -10.24 -20.52 4.33
CA LEU A 203 -9.04 -19.94 3.73
C LEU A 203 -7.76 -20.62 4.26
N TYR A 204 -7.74 -21.10 5.50
CA TYR A 204 -6.57 -21.73 6.12
C TYR A 204 -6.10 -22.95 5.34
N SER A 205 -7.03 -23.85 5.02
CA SER A 205 -6.77 -25.09 4.27
C SER A 205 -6.21 -24.87 2.86
N LEU A 206 -6.46 -23.68 2.27
CA LEU A 206 -6.02 -23.37 0.91
C LEU A 206 -4.85 -22.38 0.85
N PHE A 207 -4.73 -21.43 1.77
CA PHE A 207 -3.93 -20.22 1.55
C PHE A 207 -2.87 -19.94 2.63
N LEU A 208 -3.07 -20.41 3.86
CA LEU A 208 -2.29 -19.94 5.02
C LEU A 208 -1.24 -20.94 5.53
N ASN A 209 -1.24 -22.18 5.03
CA ASN A 209 -0.25 -23.20 5.42
C ASN A 209 1.19 -22.73 5.18
N LYS A 210 1.44 -22.13 4.01
CA LYS A 210 2.74 -21.54 3.67
C LYS A 210 2.59 -20.07 3.32
N ARG A 211 3.46 -19.26 3.93
CA ARG A 211 3.59 -17.83 3.65
C ARG A 211 5.02 -17.53 3.21
N ILE A 212 5.17 -16.93 2.04
CA ILE A 212 6.45 -16.52 1.46
C ILE A 212 6.50 -15.00 1.43
N LEU A 213 7.47 -14.43 2.12
CA LEU A 213 7.73 -12.99 2.08
C LEU A 213 8.56 -12.64 0.83
N LEU A 214 8.00 -11.79 -0.02
CA LEU A 214 8.72 -11.19 -1.13
C LEU A 214 9.47 -9.94 -0.65
N LYS A 215 10.72 -10.14 -0.28
CA LYS A 215 11.62 -9.07 0.17
C LYS A 215 11.92 -8.07 -0.96
N LEU A 216 12.35 -6.88 -0.57
CA LEU A 216 12.88 -5.90 -1.50
C LEU A 216 14.08 -6.48 -2.29
N PRO A 217 14.26 -6.06 -3.56
CA PRO A 217 15.45 -6.40 -4.33
C PRO A 217 16.71 -6.05 -3.54
N ASN A 218 17.65 -7.00 -3.43
CA ASN A 218 18.96 -6.70 -2.87
C ASN A 218 19.83 -5.94 -3.91
N LYS A 219 21.07 -5.61 -3.57
CA LYS A 219 21.98 -4.89 -4.47
C LYS A 219 22.23 -5.61 -5.80
N LYS A 220 22.30 -6.95 -5.80
CA LYS A 220 22.45 -7.76 -7.03
C LYS A 220 21.19 -7.69 -7.88
N ASP A 221 20.02 -7.83 -7.26
CA ASP A 221 18.72 -7.72 -7.96
C ASP A 221 18.51 -6.31 -8.54
N ALA A 222 18.87 -5.27 -7.79
CA ALA A 222 18.77 -3.88 -8.23
C ALA A 222 19.67 -3.60 -9.44
N LYS A 223 20.88 -4.19 -9.48
CA LYS A 223 21.74 -4.15 -10.66
C LYS A 223 21.06 -4.75 -11.88
N LEU A 224 20.41 -5.92 -11.74
CA LEU A 224 19.68 -6.56 -12.84
C LEU A 224 18.49 -5.72 -13.32
N ILE A 225 17.77 -5.07 -12.39
CA ILE A 225 16.69 -4.12 -12.75
C ILE A 225 17.23 -2.95 -13.56
N ILE A 226 18.36 -2.37 -13.14
CA ILE A 226 18.97 -1.24 -13.85
C ILE A 226 19.50 -1.69 -15.22
N ASP A 227 20.17 -2.84 -15.31
CA ASP A 227 20.66 -3.41 -16.57
C ASP A 227 19.51 -3.65 -17.57
N GLU A 228 18.29 -3.90 -17.09
CA GLU A 228 17.09 -3.96 -17.94
C GLU A 228 16.70 -2.58 -18.47
N TRP A 229 16.65 -1.57 -17.61
CA TRP A 229 16.32 -0.20 -18.02
C TRP A 229 17.33 0.35 -19.02
N GLU A 230 18.61 0.04 -18.86
CA GLU A 230 19.64 0.45 -19.84
C GLU A 230 19.40 -0.18 -21.21
N ARG A 231 18.89 -1.42 -21.26
CA ARG A 231 18.53 -2.10 -22.51
C ARG A 231 17.28 -1.48 -23.14
N GLU A 232 16.26 -1.21 -22.33
CA GLU A 232 15.01 -0.59 -22.79
C GLU A 232 15.21 0.85 -23.30
N CYS A 233 16.04 1.64 -22.60
CA CYS A 233 16.26 3.05 -22.91
C CYS A 233 17.50 3.32 -23.78
N GLY A 234 18.34 2.32 -24.04
CA GLY A 234 19.56 2.45 -24.86
C GLY A 234 20.66 3.34 -24.26
N TYR A 235 20.70 3.52 -22.94
CA TYR A 235 21.65 4.40 -22.26
C TYR A 235 22.25 3.73 -21.02
N LYS A 236 23.57 3.85 -20.83
CA LYS A 236 24.28 3.34 -19.64
C LYS A 236 24.29 4.33 -18.49
N ILE A 237 23.81 3.89 -17.33
CA ILE A 237 23.81 4.63 -16.08
C ILE A 237 25.17 4.42 -15.37
N PRO A 238 25.91 5.50 -15.03
CA PRO A 238 27.18 5.40 -14.32
C PRO A 238 27.07 4.62 -13.00
N GLU A 239 28.11 3.88 -12.62
CA GLU A 239 28.11 3.04 -11.41
C GLU A 239 27.87 3.86 -10.12
N LYS A 240 28.36 5.10 -10.08
CA LYS A 240 28.09 6.03 -8.99
C LYS A 240 26.59 6.32 -8.84
N VAL A 241 25.90 6.57 -9.95
CA VAL A 241 24.46 6.83 -9.99
C VAL A 241 23.68 5.54 -9.66
N ARG A 242 24.12 4.38 -10.16
CA ARG A 242 23.54 3.07 -9.82
C ARG A 242 23.57 2.83 -8.30
N LYS A 243 24.70 3.13 -7.66
CA LYS A 243 24.86 3.05 -6.20
C LYS A 243 23.92 4.01 -5.49
N SER A 244 23.87 5.28 -5.88
CA SER A 244 22.95 6.27 -5.29
C SER A 244 21.49 5.87 -5.43
N LEU A 245 21.06 5.38 -6.61
CA LEU A 245 19.70 4.89 -6.85
C LEU A 245 19.31 3.80 -5.85
N PHE A 246 20.19 2.84 -5.57
CA PHE A 246 19.93 1.80 -4.59
C PHE A 246 19.89 2.35 -3.16
N GLU A 247 20.85 3.19 -2.79
CA GLU A 247 21.00 3.71 -1.41
C GLU A 247 19.82 4.58 -0.99
N ILE A 248 19.39 5.54 -1.82
CA ILE A 248 18.28 6.44 -1.48
C ILE A 248 16.90 5.77 -1.55
N SER A 249 16.79 4.68 -2.30
CA SER A 249 15.51 3.95 -2.48
C SER A 249 15.36 2.73 -1.56
N GLY A 250 16.44 2.27 -0.93
CA GLY A 250 16.47 0.99 -0.22
C GLY A 250 16.26 -0.23 -1.11
N GLY A 251 16.55 -0.11 -2.41
CA GLY A 251 16.26 -1.13 -3.42
C GLY A 251 14.80 -1.22 -3.86
N HIS A 252 13.90 -0.37 -3.36
CA HIS A 252 12.50 -0.39 -3.77
C HIS A 252 12.31 0.03 -5.24
N PRO A 253 11.78 -0.85 -6.12
CA PRO A 253 11.74 -0.59 -7.57
C PRO A 253 11.00 0.69 -7.94
N GLY A 254 9.89 0.99 -7.24
CA GLY A 254 9.12 2.21 -7.49
C GLY A 254 9.89 3.49 -7.14
N TYR A 255 10.72 3.47 -6.09
CA TYR A 255 11.54 4.61 -5.71
C TYR A 255 12.77 4.73 -6.62
N MET A 256 13.42 3.61 -6.96
CA MET A 256 14.49 3.59 -7.95
C MET A 256 14.02 4.19 -9.28
N LYS A 257 12.80 3.83 -9.74
CA LYS A 257 12.23 4.35 -10.98
C LYS A 257 11.97 5.86 -10.89
N SER A 258 11.35 6.34 -9.82
CA SER A 258 11.11 7.79 -9.62
C SER A 258 12.44 8.57 -9.52
N ALA A 259 13.43 8.06 -8.78
CA ALA A 259 14.73 8.69 -8.68
C ALA A 259 15.49 8.70 -10.02
N ASN A 260 15.38 7.64 -10.82
CA ASN A 260 15.95 7.61 -12.17
C ASN A 260 15.29 8.65 -13.09
N GLN A 261 13.98 8.89 -12.96
CA GLN A 261 13.30 9.95 -13.70
C GLN A 261 13.84 11.34 -13.34
N VAL A 262 14.10 11.61 -12.05
CA VAL A 262 14.74 12.86 -11.61
C VAL A 262 16.15 12.98 -12.18
N TYR A 263 16.94 11.90 -12.19
CA TYR A 263 18.27 11.89 -12.80
C TYR A 263 18.25 12.19 -14.31
N LEU A 264 17.29 11.62 -15.04
CA LEU A 264 17.13 11.91 -16.47
C LEU A 264 16.69 13.36 -16.70
N ALA A 265 15.78 13.88 -15.87
CA ALA A 265 15.31 15.27 -15.94
C ALA A 265 16.38 16.31 -15.55
N SER A 266 17.37 15.92 -14.74
CA SER A 266 18.49 16.79 -14.32
C SER A 266 19.60 16.88 -15.37
N ASN A 267 19.33 16.49 -16.63
CA ASN A 267 20.32 16.32 -17.68
C ASN A 267 21.45 15.36 -17.26
N LYS A 268 21.12 14.31 -16.51
CA LYS A 268 22.07 13.25 -16.10
C LYS A 268 23.21 13.77 -15.21
N LYS A 269 22.95 14.79 -14.38
CA LYS A 269 23.93 15.29 -13.41
C LYS A 269 24.15 14.25 -12.30
N GLU A 270 25.33 13.61 -12.25
CA GLU A 270 25.60 12.50 -11.31
C GLU A 270 25.35 12.85 -9.84
N GLY A 271 25.59 14.10 -9.44
CA GLY A 271 25.39 14.55 -8.06
C GLY A 271 23.93 14.78 -7.67
N CYS A 272 22.96 14.73 -8.60
CA CYS A 272 21.57 15.06 -8.27
C CYS A 272 20.91 14.06 -7.31
N LEU A 273 21.46 12.84 -7.21
CA LEU A 273 20.98 11.78 -6.31
C LEU A 273 21.83 11.63 -5.03
N ALA A 274 22.72 12.58 -4.75
CA ALA A 274 23.54 12.56 -3.55
C ALA A 274 22.70 12.72 -2.27
N GLU A 275 23.22 12.22 -1.15
CA GLU A 275 22.54 12.24 0.15
C GLU A 275 22.18 13.66 0.62
N GLU A 276 23.05 14.64 0.35
CA GLU A 276 22.82 16.06 0.59
C GLU A 276 21.57 16.62 -0.10
N ASN A 277 21.11 15.99 -1.18
CA ASN A 277 19.93 16.41 -1.94
C ASN A 277 18.65 15.70 -1.51
N LEU A 278 18.67 14.82 -0.49
CA LEU A 278 17.52 14.01 -0.10
C LEU A 278 16.27 14.83 0.25
N GLN A 279 16.43 15.97 0.91
CA GLN A 279 15.29 16.85 1.21
C GLN A 279 14.62 17.32 -0.09
N LYS A 280 15.39 17.89 -1.01
CA LYS A 280 14.89 18.34 -2.32
C LYS A 280 14.28 17.17 -3.12
N LEU A 281 14.95 16.02 -3.13
CA LEU A 281 14.45 14.81 -3.81
C LEU A 281 13.13 14.32 -3.22
N SER A 282 12.92 14.45 -1.89
CA SER A 282 11.66 14.06 -1.26
C SER A 282 10.49 14.97 -1.63
N GLU A 283 10.78 16.20 -2.07
CA GLU A 283 9.81 17.21 -2.52
C GLU A 283 9.52 17.09 -4.03
N GLU A 284 10.34 16.36 -4.80
CA GLU A 284 10.08 16.09 -6.22
C GLU A 284 8.75 15.36 -6.40
N SER A 285 7.89 15.88 -7.28
CA SER A 285 6.50 15.44 -7.44
C SER A 285 6.37 13.92 -7.67
N THR A 286 7.27 13.32 -8.46
CA THR A 286 7.27 11.88 -8.79
C THR A 286 7.66 11.00 -7.60
N ILE A 287 8.52 11.50 -6.71
CA ILE A 287 8.96 10.82 -5.48
C ILE A 287 7.90 11.03 -4.40
N GLN A 288 7.40 12.25 -4.22
CA GLN A 288 6.34 12.56 -3.26
C GLN A 288 5.07 11.76 -3.55
N ALA A 289 4.64 11.68 -4.82
CA ALA A 289 3.49 10.86 -5.21
C ALA A 289 3.72 9.36 -4.94
N ARG A 290 4.97 8.88 -5.04
CA ARG A 290 5.33 7.51 -4.68
C ARG A 290 5.21 7.28 -3.18
N SER A 291 5.72 8.21 -2.39
CA SER A 291 5.65 8.18 -0.93
C SER A 291 4.21 8.26 -0.42
N GLU A 292 3.36 9.11 -1.01
CA GLU A 292 1.94 9.23 -0.65
C GLU A 292 1.18 7.94 -0.97
N LYS A 293 1.36 7.36 -2.17
CA LYS A 293 0.77 6.05 -2.52
C LYS A 293 1.17 4.94 -1.56
N PHE A 294 2.38 5.01 -1.03
CA PHE A 294 2.87 4.07 -0.03
C PHE A 294 2.23 4.33 1.34
N TRP A 295 2.19 5.60 1.74
CA TRP A 295 1.69 6.08 3.02
C TRP A 295 0.22 5.74 3.27
N ILE A 296 -0.65 6.00 2.28
CA ILE A 296 -2.11 5.75 2.39
C ILE A 296 -2.47 4.26 2.56
N LYS A 297 -1.55 3.34 2.23
CA LYS A 297 -1.79 1.89 2.38
C LYS A 297 -1.59 1.40 3.81
N PHE A 298 -0.89 2.15 4.65
CA PHE A 298 -0.79 1.87 6.07
C PHE A 298 -2.03 2.33 6.81
N ASP A 299 -2.47 1.53 7.78
CA ASP A 299 -3.47 2.01 8.74
C ASP A 299 -2.89 3.12 9.63
N LYS A 300 -3.79 3.84 10.32
CA LYS A 300 -3.42 4.97 11.18
C LYS A 300 -2.48 4.56 12.32
N ASN A 301 -2.55 3.32 12.79
CA ASN A 301 -1.69 2.82 13.87
C ASN A 301 -0.24 2.70 13.38
N TYR A 302 -0.02 2.02 12.24
CA TYR A 302 1.31 1.91 11.64
C TYR A 302 1.87 3.27 11.19
N GLN A 303 1.02 4.16 10.68
CA GLN A 303 1.43 5.54 10.37
C GLN A 303 1.94 6.25 11.64
N GLY A 304 1.19 6.19 12.74
CA GLY A 304 1.61 6.78 14.02
C GLY A 304 2.90 6.17 14.56
N LEU A 305 3.04 4.85 14.47
CA LEU A 305 4.24 4.13 14.89
C LEU A 305 5.47 4.53 14.06
N LEU A 306 5.34 4.59 12.73
CA LEU A 306 6.42 5.01 11.83
C LEU A 306 6.84 6.46 12.08
N LYS A 307 5.89 7.37 12.33
CA LYS A 307 6.22 8.76 12.70
C LYS A 307 7.08 8.82 13.96
N LYS A 308 6.72 8.06 15.00
CA LYS A 308 7.49 7.95 16.25
C LYS A 308 8.85 7.30 16.02
N TYR A 309 8.90 6.22 15.25
CA TYR A 309 10.11 5.46 14.96
C TYR A 309 11.18 6.30 14.25
N VAL A 310 10.76 7.12 13.28
CA VAL A 310 11.69 7.96 12.51
C VAL A 310 12.29 9.10 13.36
N VAL A 311 11.61 9.51 14.43
CA VAL A 311 12.11 10.49 15.40
C VAL A 311 12.96 9.82 16.49
N ASN A 312 12.51 8.66 16.98
CA ASN A 312 13.19 7.87 18.00
C ASN A 312 13.31 6.40 17.54
N PRO A 313 14.38 6.02 16.85
CA PRO A 313 14.58 4.65 16.38
C PRO A 313 14.77 3.64 17.53
N GLN A 314 15.08 4.10 18.74
CA GLN A 314 15.40 3.23 19.89
C GLN A 314 14.17 2.75 20.68
N MET A 315 12.98 2.81 20.07
CA MET A 315 11.76 2.27 20.67
C MET A 315 11.88 0.78 21.01
N GLN A 316 11.19 0.39 22.09
CA GLN A 316 11.05 -1.01 22.49
C GLN A 316 10.30 -1.81 21.42
N SER A 317 10.69 -3.07 21.25
CA SER A 317 10.06 -3.97 20.28
C SER A 317 8.63 -4.31 20.71
N THR A 318 7.64 -3.90 19.94
CA THR A 318 6.24 -4.34 20.05
C THR A 318 5.88 -5.37 18.96
N PRO A 319 4.75 -6.08 19.03
CA PRO A 319 4.28 -6.95 17.95
C PRO A 319 4.12 -6.21 16.60
N GLU A 320 3.71 -4.94 16.64
CA GLU A 320 3.59 -4.07 15.47
C GLU A 320 4.96 -3.73 14.88
N MET A 321 5.95 -3.47 15.73
CA MET A 321 7.34 -3.26 15.29
C MET A 321 7.90 -4.51 14.62
N LYS A 322 7.70 -5.70 15.22
CA LYS A 322 8.08 -6.97 14.61
C LYS A 322 7.41 -7.18 13.25
N TYR A 323 6.17 -6.75 13.08
CA TYR A 323 5.51 -6.79 11.77
C TYR A 323 6.19 -5.87 10.75
N LEU A 324 6.54 -4.63 11.13
CA LEU A 324 7.26 -3.71 10.26
C LEU A 324 8.66 -4.22 9.89
N GLU A 325 9.35 -4.89 10.82
CA GLU A 325 10.63 -5.57 10.59
C GLU A 325 10.48 -6.74 9.64
N ASN A 326 9.52 -7.63 9.91
CA ASN A 326 9.26 -8.81 9.10
C ASN A 326 8.83 -8.44 7.67
N THR A 327 8.16 -7.30 7.47
CA THR A 327 7.79 -6.81 6.14
C THR A 327 8.92 -6.09 5.42
N GLY A 328 10.02 -5.79 6.11
CA GLY A 328 11.18 -5.06 5.58
C GLY A 328 10.94 -3.56 5.43
N ILE A 329 9.93 -3.00 6.11
CA ILE A 329 9.68 -1.55 6.13
C ILE A 329 10.71 -0.85 7.02
N ILE A 330 11.02 -1.47 8.15
CA ILE A 330 12.11 -1.05 9.02
C ILE A 330 13.21 -2.10 9.02
N ILE A 331 14.45 -1.64 9.10
CA ILE A 331 15.65 -2.47 9.14
C ILE A 331 16.18 -2.37 10.56
N ASN A 332 16.09 -3.47 11.30
CA ASN A 332 16.63 -3.58 12.66
C ASN A 332 17.98 -4.31 12.60
N GLY A 333 19.06 -3.53 12.47
CA GLY A 333 20.45 -3.98 12.53
C GLY A 333 21.26 -2.99 13.37
N ASP A 334 22.57 -2.85 13.12
CA ASP A 334 23.41 -1.89 13.85
C ASP A 334 22.88 -0.44 13.79
N TYR A 335 22.14 -0.13 12.72
CA TYR A 335 21.43 1.14 12.55
C TYR A 335 19.96 0.88 12.24
N LYS A 336 19.10 1.24 13.20
CA LYS A 336 17.64 1.20 13.08
C LYS A 336 17.16 2.30 12.14
N LYS A 337 16.63 1.92 10.98
CA LYS A 337 16.16 2.88 9.97
C LYS A 337 14.98 2.36 9.17
N VAL A 338 14.28 3.27 8.51
CA VAL A 338 13.32 2.91 7.45
C VAL A 338 14.12 2.40 6.24
N PHE A 339 13.55 1.47 5.47
CA PHE A 339 14.27 0.85 4.34
C PHE A 339 14.82 1.87 3.33
N SER A 340 14.14 3.01 3.16
CA SER A 340 14.43 4.04 2.16
C SER A 340 14.60 5.40 2.83
N PRO A 341 15.76 6.07 2.64
CA PRO A 341 15.94 7.46 3.02
C PRO A 341 14.88 8.40 2.45
N LEU A 342 14.44 8.20 1.20
CA LEU A 342 13.38 9.02 0.59
C LEU A 342 12.04 8.90 1.35
N LEU A 343 11.69 7.68 1.77
CA LEU A 343 10.50 7.48 2.59
C LEU A 343 10.69 8.07 3.99
N GLU A 344 11.88 7.94 4.57
CA GLU A 344 12.19 8.50 5.89
C GLU A 344 12.01 10.03 5.92
N PHE A 345 12.57 10.75 4.94
CA PHE A 345 12.40 12.20 4.79
C PHE A 345 10.93 12.58 4.60
N TYR A 346 10.20 11.81 3.79
CA TYR A 346 8.76 12.01 3.62
C TYR A 346 7.98 11.78 4.93
N ILE A 347 8.31 10.75 5.71
CA ILE A 347 7.68 10.52 7.01
C ILE A 347 8.01 11.68 7.95
N LYS A 348 9.26 12.15 8.00
CA LYS A 348 9.66 13.34 8.80
C LYS A 348 8.84 14.56 8.42
N SER A 349 8.62 14.82 7.12
CA SER A 349 7.80 15.96 6.68
C SER A 349 6.33 15.80 7.05
N LYS A 350 5.80 14.57 7.11
CA LYS A 350 4.44 14.26 7.63
C LYS A 350 4.36 14.17 9.16
N SER A 351 5.48 13.97 9.84
CA SER A 351 5.58 14.01 11.30
C SER A 351 5.50 15.44 11.83
N GLY A 352 5.77 16.42 10.97
CA GLY A 352 5.90 17.82 11.37
C GLY A 352 7.10 18.03 12.30
N SER A 353 7.64 19.23 12.30
CA SER A 353 8.29 19.79 13.49
C SER A 353 7.42 19.51 14.75
N PRO A 354 7.97 19.52 15.97
CA PRO A 354 7.22 19.40 17.24
C PRO A 354 6.26 20.60 17.47
N LYS A 355 5.34 20.81 16.54
CA LYS A 355 4.39 21.91 16.38
C LYS A 355 3.04 21.45 15.79
N ASP A 356 2.93 20.20 15.34
CA ASP A 356 1.65 19.57 14.94
C ASP A 356 1.21 18.47 15.93
N GLU A 357 1.75 18.46 17.15
CA GLU A 357 0.98 17.92 18.26
C GLU A 357 -0.23 18.85 18.45
N ILE A 358 -1.40 18.45 17.93
CA ILE A 358 -2.62 18.75 18.69
C ILE A 358 -2.35 18.03 20.01
N PRO A 359 -2.10 18.75 21.11
CA PRO A 359 -1.79 18.08 22.34
C PRO A 359 -3.00 17.20 22.63
N VAL A 360 -2.76 15.91 22.92
CA VAL A 360 -3.72 15.12 23.68
C VAL A 360 -3.67 15.65 25.12
N LYS A 361 -4.01 16.93 25.27
CA LYS A 361 -4.22 17.56 26.54
C LYS A 361 -5.72 17.70 26.72
N GLU A 362 -6.16 17.46 27.93
CA GLU A 362 -7.49 17.86 28.36
C GLU A 362 -7.66 19.36 28.07
N GLY A 363 -8.86 19.83 27.78
CA GLY A 363 -9.09 21.25 27.61
C GLY A 363 -9.20 21.81 26.20
N VAL A 364 -9.19 23.14 26.11
CA VAL A 364 -9.46 23.91 24.89
C VAL A 364 -8.15 24.23 24.15
N PHE A 365 -8.05 23.81 22.89
CA PHE A 365 -6.94 24.12 21.99
C PHE A 365 -7.45 24.83 20.73
N ILE A 366 -6.73 25.83 20.24
CA ILE A 366 -7.08 26.57 19.02
C ILE A 366 -5.90 26.49 18.06
N ASP A 367 -6.13 25.93 16.88
CA ASP A 367 -5.15 25.98 15.79
C ASP A 367 -5.28 27.33 15.06
N PRO A 368 -4.26 28.21 15.14
CA PRO A 368 -4.32 29.53 14.52
C PRO A 368 -4.20 29.50 12.99
N LYS A 369 -3.76 28.38 12.38
CA LYS A 369 -3.62 28.22 10.93
C LYS A 369 -4.92 27.76 10.28
N THR A 370 -5.61 26.81 10.92
CA THR A 370 -6.86 26.22 10.40
C THR A 370 -8.10 26.85 11.02
N GLU A 371 -7.93 27.79 11.96
CA GLU A 371 -9.01 28.40 12.76
C GLU A 371 -9.94 27.37 13.43
N THR A 372 -9.42 26.16 13.67
CA THR A 372 -10.18 25.05 14.25
C THR A 372 -10.01 25.03 15.77
N VAL A 373 -11.11 24.85 16.49
CA VAL A 373 -11.14 24.74 17.96
C VAL A 373 -11.36 23.29 18.36
N TYR A 374 -10.55 22.81 19.29
CA TYR A 374 -10.56 21.45 19.83
C TYR A 374 -10.87 21.48 21.32
N ILE A 375 -11.56 20.45 21.81
CA ILE A 375 -11.81 20.15 23.21
C ILE A 375 -11.38 18.73 23.48
N ASP A 376 -10.51 18.52 24.46
CA ASP A 376 -10.03 17.19 24.85
C ASP A 376 -9.54 16.39 23.62
N GLY A 377 -8.83 17.07 22.71
CA GLY A 377 -8.31 16.50 21.46
C GLY A 377 -9.34 16.24 20.34
N LYS A 378 -10.62 16.61 20.51
CA LYS A 378 -11.67 16.45 19.49
C LYS A 378 -12.12 17.81 18.94
N PRO A 379 -12.35 17.97 17.62
CA PRO A 379 -12.85 19.23 17.07
C PRO A 379 -14.27 19.52 17.58
N LEU A 380 -14.61 20.80 17.70
CA LEU A 380 -15.97 21.23 18.03
C LEU A 380 -16.99 20.65 17.06
N LYS A 381 -18.10 20.11 17.59
CA LYS A 381 -19.22 19.60 16.78
C LYS A 381 -19.92 20.71 15.97
N THR A 382 -19.76 21.96 16.37
CA THR A 382 -20.39 23.11 15.73
C THR A 382 -19.38 24.25 15.71
N GLU A 383 -19.06 24.71 14.50
CA GLU A 383 -18.05 25.74 14.30
C GLU A 383 -18.45 27.06 15.00
N PRO A 384 -17.49 27.77 15.62
CA PRO A 384 -17.72 29.10 16.15
C PRO A 384 -17.98 30.09 15.01
N THR A 385 -18.90 31.02 15.21
CA THR A 385 -19.03 32.19 14.32
C THR A 385 -17.78 33.07 14.43
N ARG A 386 -17.54 33.96 13.47
CA ARG A 386 -16.36 34.85 13.48
C ARG A 386 -16.17 35.60 14.80
N SER A 387 -17.25 36.13 15.38
CA SER A 387 -17.18 36.86 16.66
C SER A 387 -16.85 35.92 17.84
N GLU A 388 -17.40 34.71 17.84
CA GLU A 388 -17.12 33.70 18.87
C GLU A 388 -15.67 33.20 18.78
N PHE A 389 -15.18 32.95 17.56
CA PHE A 389 -13.81 32.53 17.31
C PHE A 389 -12.81 33.59 17.76
N LYS A 390 -13.07 34.85 17.44
CA LYS A 390 -12.23 35.98 17.85
C LYS A 390 -12.13 36.10 19.39
N ILE A 391 -13.24 35.96 20.11
CA ILE A 391 -13.24 35.92 21.59
C ILE A 391 -12.45 34.72 22.11
N LEU A 392 -12.70 33.53 21.55
CA LEU A 392 -11.99 32.31 21.94
C LEU A 392 -10.48 32.44 21.72
N LYS A 393 -10.06 33.01 20.58
CA LYS A 393 -8.66 33.28 20.26
C LYS A 393 -8.03 34.27 21.23
N LEU A 394 -8.75 35.33 21.62
CA LEU A 394 -8.26 36.29 22.62
C LEU A 394 -8.09 35.63 23.99
N LEU A 395 -9.07 34.87 24.46
CA LEU A 395 -8.99 34.13 25.73
C LEU A 395 -7.90 33.05 25.72
N TYR A 396 -7.69 32.39 24.59
CA TYR A 396 -6.66 31.36 24.40
C TYR A 396 -5.25 31.96 24.37
N THR A 397 -5.08 33.10 23.70
CA THR A 397 -3.79 33.80 23.65
C THR A 397 -3.39 34.35 25.03
N ASN A 398 -4.37 34.72 25.86
CA ASN A 398 -4.19 35.21 27.23
C ASN A 398 -4.59 34.14 28.27
N ASN A 399 -4.24 32.87 28.02
CA ASN A 399 -4.65 31.77 28.90
C ASN A 399 -4.17 32.00 30.35
N GLY A 400 -5.05 31.78 31.34
CA GLY A 400 -4.75 32.01 32.75
C GLY A 400 -4.81 33.49 33.20
N GLU A 401 -4.91 34.45 32.26
CA GLU A 401 -5.02 35.87 32.56
C GLU A 401 -6.48 36.36 32.49
N ILE A 402 -6.74 37.53 33.09
CA ILE A 402 -8.07 38.16 33.05
C ILE A 402 -8.15 39.04 31.81
N VAL A 403 -8.99 38.64 30.85
CA VAL A 403 -9.38 39.45 29.70
C VAL A 403 -10.57 40.31 30.08
N LYS A 404 -10.42 41.62 29.94
CA LYS A 404 -11.44 42.60 30.31
C LYS A 404 -12.56 42.64 29.28
N ARG A 405 -13.74 43.17 29.67
CA ARG A 405 -14.89 43.24 28.76
C ARG A 405 -14.65 44.21 27.61
N GLU A 406 -13.91 45.28 27.85
CA GLU A 406 -13.51 46.26 26.85
C GLU A 406 -12.64 45.59 25.77
N GLU A 407 -11.71 44.71 26.16
CA GLU A 407 -10.84 43.97 25.23
C GLU A 407 -11.62 42.96 24.38
N LEU A 408 -12.63 42.32 24.97
CA LEU A 408 -13.57 41.45 24.23
C LEU A 408 -14.38 42.26 23.22
N ALA A 409 -14.82 43.47 23.59
CA ALA A 409 -15.57 44.35 22.71
C ALA A 409 -14.71 44.82 21.53
N GLU A 410 -13.48 45.28 21.80
CA GLU A 410 -12.54 45.73 20.76
C GLU A 410 -12.27 44.67 19.70
N VAL A 411 -12.15 43.40 20.10
CA VAL A 411 -11.87 42.32 19.17
C VAL A 411 -13.07 42.01 18.26
N ILE A 412 -14.30 42.17 18.76
CA ILE A 412 -15.52 41.95 17.97
C ILE A 412 -15.80 43.14 17.03
N TRP A 413 -15.71 44.38 17.53
CA TRP A 413 -16.19 45.59 16.85
C TRP A 413 -15.10 46.58 16.39
N GLY A 414 -13.83 46.38 16.76
CA GLY A 414 -12.70 47.23 16.38
C GLY A 414 -12.33 48.32 17.41
N LYS A 415 -11.19 48.98 17.22
CA LYS A 415 -10.72 50.10 18.07
C LYS A 415 -11.57 51.36 17.80
N ASN A 416 -11.91 52.11 18.87
CA ASN A 416 -12.76 53.33 18.90
C ASN A 416 -14.28 53.12 19.04
N VAL A 417 -14.73 52.05 19.68
CA VAL A 417 -16.16 51.83 19.97
C VAL A 417 -16.46 52.17 21.44
N ILE A 418 -16.32 53.45 21.80
CA ILE A 418 -16.61 53.91 23.17
C ILE A 418 -18.13 54.06 23.43
N GLU A 419 -18.96 54.07 22.37
CA GLU A 419 -20.41 54.33 22.49
C GLU A 419 -21.35 53.27 21.89
N LYS A 420 -20.88 52.11 21.40
CA LYS A 420 -21.75 51.14 20.66
C LYS A 420 -21.59 49.66 21.01
N TYR A 421 -21.37 49.30 22.27
CA TYR A 421 -21.56 47.90 22.66
C TYR A 421 -22.48 47.76 23.86
N SER A 422 -23.38 46.78 23.77
CA SER A 422 -24.20 46.37 24.90
C SER A 422 -23.50 45.22 25.60
N ASP A 423 -23.27 45.33 26.92
CA ASP A 423 -22.75 44.24 27.75
C ASP A 423 -23.55 42.94 27.58
N TRP A 424 -24.85 43.07 27.34
CA TRP A 424 -25.73 41.95 27.04
C TRP A 424 -25.31 41.19 25.76
N ALA A 425 -24.77 41.87 24.75
CA ALA A 425 -24.34 41.23 23.50
C ALA A 425 -23.07 40.40 23.69
N ILE A 426 -22.15 40.89 24.54
CA ILE A 426 -20.96 40.17 24.97
C ILE A 426 -21.38 38.94 25.79
N ASP A 427 -22.26 39.11 26.78
CA ASP A 427 -22.76 38.02 27.61
C ASP A 427 -23.51 36.95 26.79
N ARG A 428 -24.29 37.35 25.78
CA ARG A 428 -24.96 36.41 24.85
C ARG A 428 -23.95 35.63 24.01
N THR A 429 -22.86 36.27 23.57
CA THR A 429 -21.80 35.61 22.80
C THR A 429 -21.02 34.64 23.68
N ILE A 430 -20.68 35.01 24.92
CA ILE A 430 -20.05 34.13 25.90
C ILE A 430 -20.93 32.93 26.22
N SER A 431 -22.25 33.14 26.36
CA SER A 431 -23.22 32.05 26.59
C SER A 431 -23.22 31.03 25.45
N ARG A 432 -23.18 31.48 24.19
CA ARG A 432 -23.08 30.59 23.02
C ARG A 432 -21.75 29.86 22.96
N ILE A 433 -20.64 30.54 23.27
CA ILE A 433 -19.32 29.91 23.37
C ILE A 433 -19.35 28.80 24.42
N ARG A 434 -19.83 29.09 25.63
CA ARG A 434 -19.97 28.10 26.71
C ARG A 434 -20.81 26.89 26.27
N LYS A 435 -21.93 27.12 25.58
CA LYS A 435 -22.77 26.03 25.04
C LYS A 435 -22.01 25.16 24.03
N LYS A 436 -21.23 25.76 23.13
CA LYS A 436 -20.39 25.02 22.16
C LYS A 436 -19.26 24.26 22.85
N LEU A 437 -18.72 24.81 23.93
CA LEU A 437 -17.69 24.17 24.74
C LEU A 437 -18.23 23.09 25.71
N GLY A 438 -19.54 22.99 25.92
CA GLY A 438 -20.12 22.15 26.98
C GLY A 438 -19.83 22.68 28.39
N ASP A 439 -19.63 23.99 28.52
CA ASP A 439 -19.26 24.70 29.75
C ASP A 439 -20.46 25.43 30.39
N THR A 440 -20.40 25.74 31.68
CA THR A 440 -21.46 26.49 32.39
C THR A 440 -20.91 27.58 33.30
N ALA A 441 -21.66 28.68 33.48
CA ALA A 441 -21.24 29.76 34.37
C ALA A 441 -21.24 29.37 35.86
N ARG A 442 -22.06 28.39 36.26
CA ARG A 442 -22.18 27.91 37.64
C ARG A 442 -21.07 26.94 38.02
N ASN A 443 -20.64 26.10 37.08
CA ASN A 443 -19.51 25.19 37.24
C ASN A 443 -18.60 25.30 36.01
N PRO A 444 -17.72 26.32 35.95
CA PRO A 444 -16.91 26.58 34.78
C PRO A 444 -15.78 25.54 34.69
N ARG A 445 -15.76 24.78 33.59
CA ARG A 445 -14.66 23.89 33.20
C ARG A 445 -13.60 24.64 32.38
N PHE A 446 -14.01 25.63 31.59
CA PHE A 446 -13.10 26.29 30.64
C PHE A 446 -13.06 27.82 30.80
N ILE A 447 -14.21 28.48 30.90
CA ILE A 447 -14.30 29.95 30.97
C ILE A 447 -14.83 30.38 32.33
N GLN A 448 -13.95 30.91 33.18
CA GLN A 448 -14.30 31.46 34.48
C GLN A 448 -14.67 32.95 34.37
N THR A 449 -15.80 33.33 34.97
CA THR A 449 -16.16 34.75 35.13
C THR A 449 -15.58 35.29 36.43
N ILE A 450 -14.79 36.36 36.34
CA ILE A 450 -14.30 37.11 37.49
C ILE A 450 -15.19 38.34 37.64
N LYS A 451 -16.07 38.33 38.65
CA LYS A 451 -17.06 39.40 38.88
C LYS A 451 -16.38 40.77 38.90
N GLY A 452 -16.93 41.70 38.12
CA GLY A 452 -16.45 43.09 38.02
C GLY A 452 -15.11 43.28 37.30
N ARG A 453 -14.47 42.22 36.79
CA ARG A 453 -13.13 42.32 36.16
C ARG A 453 -13.02 41.73 34.76
N GLY A 454 -13.78 40.67 34.45
CA GLY A 454 -13.75 40.09 33.10
C GLY A 454 -13.85 38.56 33.10
N LEU A 455 -13.20 37.95 32.10
CA LEU A 455 -13.20 36.50 31.89
C LEU A 455 -11.78 35.96 31.91
N ARG A 456 -11.65 34.69 32.28
CA ARG A 456 -10.38 33.97 32.25
C ARG A 456 -10.59 32.56 31.69
N LEU A 457 -9.69 32.14 30.81
CA LEU A 457 -9.58 30.73 30.41
C LEU A 457 -8.81 29.97 31.50
N ILE A 458 -9.36 28.86 31.99
CA ILE A 458 -8.81 28.06 33.11
C ILE A 458 -8.44 26.63 32.71
N SER A 459 -8.31 26.38 31.40
CA SER A 459 -8.11 25.04 30.83
C SER A 459 -6.63 24.76 30.52
N GLN A 460 -6.14 23.55 30.84
CA GLN A 460 -4.86 23.01 30.34
C GLN A 460 -4.97 21.57 29.89
#